data_AF-A0A484ZKF7-F1
#
_entry.id   AF-A0A484ZKF7-F1
#
_cell.length_a   1.000
_cell.length_b   1.000
_cell.length_c   1.000
_cell.angle_alpha   90.00
_cell.angle_beta   90.00
_cell.angle_gamma   90.00
#
_symmetry.space_group_name_H-M   'P 1'
#
loop_
_entity.id
_entity.type
_entity.pdbx_description
1 polymer ?
#
loop_
_entity_poly.entity_id
_entity_poly.type
_entity_poly.pdbx_seq_one_letter_code
_entity_poly.pdbx_strand_id
1 'polypeptide(L)'
;MSNQYDADVIVIGSGALGSNAATILARSGKSVIILEAGEKIPRWKIVENFRNSSKKGNYNSPYPNDPWAHHSYDEQYIENTGPFDFRPGMLKLVGGTTWHWAAACWRYLPNDMKLKSLYGVGRDWPMEYSELEPYYQKAEEALGVCGSDTDDQSGQGGSAFPPRSKPYPMEPEGETYLFQRLKSRLSPAGYHFIHEPNGRATRTYDGRPACSGNNNCMPVCPIGAMYSGDKHAQHAEDAGAILMTDSTAWKLEKGTDDKIIAVHVRSSKGIDTRLTAKYFIVAAHGLETPKLLLISDIANSSDRVGRNLMDHTGMGLQFLADEPLWPGRGAVQQGGNI
;
A
#
# COMPACT_ATOMS: atom_id res chain seq x y z
N MET A 1 12.32 -3.71 36.58
CA MET A 1 10.88 -4.01 36.60
C MET A 1 10.67 -5.16 35.63
N SER A 2 10.16 -6.31 36.08
CA SER A 2 9.86 -7.43 35.17
C SER A 2 8.80 -6.96 34.19
N ASN A 3 9.08 -7.00 32.89
CA ASN A 3 8.08 -6.64 31.88
C ASN A 3 6.91 -7.62 31.99
N GLN A 4 5.72 -7.10 32.29
CA GLN A 4 4.46 -7.87 32.37
C GLN A 4 4.00 -8.37 30.97
N TYR A 5 4.50 -7.74 29.91
CA TYR A 5 4.18 -8.02 28.51
C TYR A 5 5.45 -8.15 27.69
N ASP A 6 5.39 -8.87 26.57
CA ASP A 6 6.51 -8.96 25.62
C ASP A 6 6.79 -7.60 24.95
N ALA A 7 5.75 -6.78 24.71
CA ALA A 7 5.87 -5.40 24.20
C ALA A 7 4.71 -4.50 24.67
N ASP A 8 4.87 -3.18 24.56
CA ASP A 8 3.74 -2.25 24.71
C ASP A 8 2.74 -2.43 23.57
N VAL A 9 3.25 -2.58 22.34
CA VAL A 9 2.42 -2.76 21.13
C VAL A 9 2.96 -3.88 20.26
N ILE A 10 2.06 -4.79 19.82
CA ILE A 10 2.36 -5.74 18.75
C ILE A 10 1.62 -5.33 17.47
N VAL A 11 2.36 -5.18 16.38
CA VAL A 11 1.85 -4.89 15.04
C VAL A 11 1.91 -6.15 14.19
N ILE A 12 0.79 -6.57 13.60
CA ILE A 12 0.68 -7.78 12.79
C ILE A 12 0.66 -7.39 11.32
N GLY A 13 1.77 -7.62 10.62
CA GLY A 13 2.00 -7.22 9.23
C GLY A 13 2.99 -6.06 9.13
N SER A 14 4.06 -6.24 8.36
CA SER A 14 5.14 -5.26 8.19
C SER A 14 5.03 -4.44 6.88
N GLY A 15 3.83 -4.40 6.29
CA GLY A 15 3.54 -3.53 5.15
C GLY A 15 3.63 -2.05 5.50
N ALA A 16 3.42 -1.18 4.50
CA ALA A 16 3.52 0.28 4.66
C ALA A 16 2.74 0.84 5.86
N LEU A 17 1.52 0.33 6.12
CA LEU A 17 0.67 0.80 7.23
C LEU A 17 1.21 0.38 8.59
N GLY A 18 1.47 -0.93 8.77
CA GLY A 18 1.94 -1.48 10.04
C GLY A 18 3.31 -0.91 10.44
N SER A 19 4.23 -0.85 9.49
CA SER A 19 5.58 -0.33 9.72
C SER A 19 5.61 1.18 9.98
N ASN A 20 4.72 1.97 9.35
CA ASN A 20 4.60 3.39 9.66
C ASN A 20 4.06 3.61 11.09
N ALA A 21 2.98 2.90 11.47
CA ALA A 21 2.48 2.94 12.84
C ALA A 21 3.56 2.53 13.87
N ALA A 22 4.30 1.46 13.59
CA ALA A 22 5.40 1.00 14.43
C ALA A 22 6.51 2.05 14.56
N THR A 23 6.88 2.73 13.47
CA THR A 23 7.89 3.81 13.47
C THR A 23 7.47 4.94 14.41
N ILE A 24 6.23 5.41 14.31
CA ILE A 24 5.71 6.50 15.15
C ILE A 24 5.72 6.10 16.63
N LEU A 25 5.26 4.88 16.94
CA LEU A 25 5.18 4.37 18.31
C LEU A 25 6.57 4.15 18.92
N ALA A 26 7.50 3.55 18.16
CA ALA A 26 8.87 3.32 18.61
C ALA A 26 9.61 4.64 18.86
N ARG A 27 9.48 5.64 17.95
CA ARG A 27 10.03 7.00 18.15
C ARG A 27 9.43 7.71 19.37
N SER A 28 8.22 7.32 19.78
CA SER A 28 7.57 7.83 21.00
C SER A 28 7.97 7.06 22.26
N GLY A 29 9.00 6.20 22.19
CA GLY A 29 9.56 5.47 23.32
C GLY A 29 8.76 4.23 23.75
N LYS A 30 7.88 3.71 22.89
CA LYS A 30 7.14 2.45 23.16
C LYS A 30 7.97 1.25 22.71
N SER A 31 7.93 0.15 23.46
CA SER A 31 8.44 -1.13 22.95
C SER A 31 7.45 -1.70 21.92
N VAL A 32 7.93 -1.95 20.71
CA VAL A 32 7.10 -2.42 19.59
C VAL A 32 7.69 -3.70 19.01
N ILE A 33 6.85 -4.72 18.85
CA ILE A 33 7.16 -5.91 18.05
C ILE A 33 6.33 -5.86 16.77
N ILE A 34 6.97 -6.07 15.63
CA ILE A 34 6.31 -6.23 14.32
C ILE A 34 6.42 -7.69 13.92
N LEU A 35 5.28 -8.33 13.60
CA LEU A 35 5.20 -9.71 13.16
C LEU A 35 4.98 -9.75 11.64
N GLU A 36 5.85 -10.43 10.92
CA GLU A 36 5.77 -10.65 9.48
C GLU A 36 5.79 -12.15 9.16
N ALA A 37 4.86 -12.59 8.32
CA ALA A 37 4.77 -14.00 7.91
C ALA A 37 5.93 -14.37 6.99
N GLY A 38 6.30 -13.49 6.06
CA GLY A 38 7.36 -13.73 5.08
C GLY A 38 8.76 -13.33 5.53
N GLU A 39 9.68 -13.33 4.58
CA GLU A 39 11.10 -13.03 4.78
C GLU A 39 11.44 -11.53 4.61
N LYS A 40 12.63 -11.13 5.07
CA LYS A 40 13.28 -9.86 4.70
C LYS A 40 14.18 -10.09 3.49
N ILE A 41 13.78 -9.57 2.33
CA ILE A 41 14.48 -9.82 1.06
C ILE A 41 15.21 -8.56 0.60
N PRO A 42 16.51 -8.62 0.28
CA PRO A 42 17.20 -7.46 -0.25
C PRO A 42 16.74 -7.14 -1.67
N ARG A 43 16.59 -5.83 -1.96
CA ARG A 43 16.09 -5.31 -3.26
C ARG A 43 16.82 -5.89 -4.47
N TRP A 44 18.15 -6.04 -4.42
CA TRP A 44 18.92 -6.59 -5.54
C TRP A 44 18.45 -8.00 -5.93
N LYS A 45 18.03 -8.83 -4.95
CA LYS A 45 17.58 -10.19 -5.21
C LYS A 45 16.25 -10.20 -5.97
N ILE A 46 15.33 -9.31 -5.59
CA ILE A 46 14.05 -9.13 -6.29
C ILE A 46 14.30 -8.63 -7.73
N VAL A 47 15.24 -7.71 -7.92
CA VAL A 47 15.64 -7.21 -9.24
C VAL A 47 16.23 -8.32 -10.11
N GLU A 48 17.13 -9.16 -9.58
CA GLU A 48 17.69 -10.30 -10.32
C GLU A 48 16.64 -11.36 -10.62
N ASN A 49 15.74 -11.66 -9.68
CA ASN A 49 14.61 -12.56 -9.91
C ASN A 49 13.73 -12.04 -11.05
N PHE A 50 13.44 -10.73 -11.08
CA PHE A 50 12.71 -10.13 -12.18
C PHE A 50 13.46 -10.25 -13.50
N ARG A 51 14.76 -9.94 -13.53
CA ARG A 51 15.61 -10.06 -14.74
C ARG A 51 15.59 -11.48 -15.31
N ASN A 52 15.61 -12.49 -14.44
CA ASN A 52 15.59 -13.91 -14.79
C ASN A 52 14.19 -14.49 -15.02
N SER A 53 13.12 -13.76 -14.69
CA SER A 53 11.75 -14.22 -14.87
C SER A 53 11.35 -14.24 -16.35
N SER A 54 10.81 -15.37 -16.80
CA SER A 54 10.15 -15.47 -18.12
C SER A 54 8.74 -14.85 -18.13
N LYS A 55 8.19 -14.49 -16.98
CA LYS A 55 6.81 -14.00 -16.81
C LYS A 55 6.79 -12.52 -16.40
N LYS A 56 7.32 -11.64 -17.25
CA LYS A 56 7.44 -10.18 -16.97
C LYS A 56 6.10 -9.47 -16.71
N GLY A 57 4.99 -10.01 -17.23
CA GLY A 57 3.63 -9.51 -16.96
C GLY A 57 3.04 -9.99 -15.62
N ASN A 58 3.68 -10.93 -14.93
CA ASN A 58 3.27 -11.35 -13.60
C ASN A 58 4.13 -10.61 -12.56
N TYR A 59 3.55 -9.60 -11.91
CA TYR A 59 4.25 -8.77 -10.94
C TYR A 59 4.56 -9.47 -9.61
N ASN A 60 4.01 -10.66 -9.34
CA ASN A 60 4.39 -11.48 -8.20
C ASN A 60 5.58 -12.40 -8.51
N SER A 61 5.84 -12.70 -9.79
CA SER A 61 6.89 -13.65 -10.19
C SER A 61 8.30 -13.39 -9.62
N PRO A 62 8.73 -12.14 -9.35
CA PRO A 62 10.05 -11.91 -8.75
C PRO A 62 10.13 -12.19 -7.24
N TYR A 63 9.00 -12.43 -6.59
CA TYR A 63 8.88 -12.60 -5.14
C TYR A 63 8.71 -14.07 -4.78
N PRO A 64 9.23 -14.52 -3.61
CA PRO A 64 8.97 -15.86 -3.11
C PRO A 64 7.47 -16.12 -2.87
N ASN A 65 7.08 -17.37 -3.06
CA ASN A 65 5.75 -17.87 -2.74
C ASN A 65 5.88 -19.03 -1.76
N ASP A 66 6.32 -18.72 -0.55
CA ASP A 66 6.61 -19.74 0.45
C ASP A 66 5.30 -20.35 1.01
N PRO A 67 5.26 -21.65 1.35
CA PRO A 67 4.04 -22.34 1.80
C PRO A 67 3.36 -21.75 3.06
N TRP A 68 4.11 -21.02 3.89
CA TRP A 68 3.56 -20.35 5.08
C TRP A 68 3.22 -18.87 4.85
N ALA A 69 3.61 -18.33 3.69
CA ALA A 69 3.51 -16.92 3.33
C ALA A 69 3.10 -16.75 1.85
N HIS A 70 2.08 -17.50 1.41
CA HIS A 70 1.57 -17.43 0.04
C HIS A 70 1.20 -16.01 -0.40
N HIS A 71 1.63 -15.66 -1.61
CA HIS A 71 1.12 -14.51 -2.34
C HIS A 71 -0.09 -14.94 -3.20
N SER A 72 -0.92 -13.97 -3.61
CA SER A 72 -2.20 -14.19 -4.31
C SER A 72 -2.12 -14.73 -5.75
N TYR A 73 -0.91 -14.85 -6.32
CA TYR A 73 -0.71 -15.46 -7.64
C TYR A 73 -0.47 -16.97 -7.59
N ASP A 74 -0.70 -17.60 -6.44
CA ASP A 74 -0.88 -19.04 -6.33
C ASP A 74 -2.33 -19.40 -6.65
N GLU A 75 -2.57 -20.23 -7.68
CA GLU A 75 -3.93 -20.57 -8.15
C GLU A 75 -4.77 -21.29 -7.09
N GLN A 76 -4.15 -21.87 -6.06
CA GLN A 76 -4.84 -22.61 -5.01
C GLN A 76 -5.01 -21.80 -3.72
N TYR A 77 -4.45 -20.60 -3.63
CA TYR A 77 -4.44 -19.86 -2.38
C TYR A 77 -5.75 -19.09 -2.10
N ILE A 78 -6.37 -18.51 -3.13
CA ILE A 78 -7.68 -17.85 -3.02
C ILE A 78 -8.70 -18.71 -3.74
N GLU A 79 -9.69 -19.21 -2.99
CA GLU A 79 -10.84 -19.91 -3.57
C GLU A 79 -11.89 -18.89 -4.02
N ASN A 80 -12.06 -18.76 -5.34
CA ASN A 80 -13.10 -17.92 -5.94
C ASN A 80 -14.39 -18.73 -6.17
N THR A 81 -15.41 -18.45 -5.38
CA THR A 81 -16.74 -19.10 -5.47
C THR A 81 -17.82 -18.23 -6.13
N GLY A 82 -17.51 -16.95 -6.39
CA GLY A 82 -18.40 -15.99 -7.03
C GLY A 82 -18.28 -15.96 -8.55
N PRO A 83 -19.07 -15.10 -9.23
CA PRO A 83 -19.07 -14.98 -10.69
C PRO A 83 -17.86 -14.24 -11.26
N PHE A 84 -16.97 -13.74 -10.41
CA PHE A 84 -15.77 -13.00 -10.78
C PHE A 84 -14.55 -13.66 -10.15
N ASP A 85 -13.49 -13.85 -10.94
CA ASP A 85 -12.20 -14.36 -10.46
C ASP A 85 -11.43 -13.22 -9.78
N PHE A 86 -11.53 -13.14 -8.45
CA PHE A 86 -10.84 -12.12 -7.67
C PHE A 86 -9.41 -12.57 -7.34
N ARG A 87 -8.43 -11.89 -7.93
CA ARG A 87 -7.00 -12.19 -7.74
C ARG A 87 -6.19 -10.91 -7.57
N PRO A 88 -6.24 -10.25 -6.40
CA PRO A 88 -5.54 -8.98 -6.17
C PRO A 88 -4.03 -9.21 -6.16
N GLY A 89 -3.20 -8.21 -6.46
CA GLY A 89 -1.76 -8.27 -6.16
C GLY A 89 -1.53 -8.22 -4.65
N MET A 90 -0.85 -9.21 -4.08
CA MET A 90 -0.62 -9.32 -2.64
C MET A 90 0.72 -9.98 -2.38
N LEU A 91 1.52 -9.42 -1.46
CA LEU A 91 2.80 -9.99 -1.05
C LEU A 91 2.83 -10.15 0.48
N LYS A 92 3.43 -11.25 0.95
CA LYS A 92 3.74 -11.50 2.36
C LYS A 92 5.24 -11.61 2.55
N LEU A 93 5.85 -10.48 2.84
CA LEU A 93 7.28 -10.31 3.12
C LEU A 93 7.48 -8.91 3.70
N VAL A 94 8.67 -8.63 4.24
CA VAL A 94 8.96 -7.33 4.86
C VAL A 94 8.72 -6.19 3.88
N GLY A 95 7.79 -5.28 4.21
CA GLY A 95 7.37 -4.17 3.36
C GLY A 95 6.08 -4.40 2.57
N GLY A 96 5.63 -5.65 2.46
CA GLY A 96 4.35 -6.05 1.86
C GLY A 96 4.16 -5.64 0.40
N THR A 97 2.90 -5.54 -0.02
CA THR A 97 2.49 -5.32 -1.42
C THR A 97 3.05 -4.04 -2.05
N THR A 98 3.41 -3.02 -1.26
CA THR A 98 4.04 -1.80 -1.81
C THR A 98 5.45 -2.01 -2.38
N TRP A 99 5.95 -3.24 -2.41
CA TRP A 99 7.11 -3.59 -3.23
C TRP A 99 6.85 -3.51 -4.74
N HIS A 100 5.67 -3.98 -5.18
CA HIS A 100 5.35 -4.13 -6.62
C HIS A 100 4.21 -3.25 -7.12
N TRP A 101 3.77 -2.30 -6.29
CA TRP A 101 2.80 -1.28 -6.69
C TRP A 101 3.43 -0.23 -7.62
N ALA A 102 2.62 0.67 -8.16
CA ALA A 102 3.08 1.74 -9.05
C ALA A 102 3.37 3.09 -8.33
N ALA A 103 3.13 3.14 -7.02
CA ALA A 103 3.25 4.30 -6.16
C ALA A 103 2.29 5.46 -6.42
N ALA A 104 1.17 5.24 -7.11
CA ALA A 104 0.08 6.21 -7.18
C ALA A 104 -0.46 6.56 -5.78
N CYS A 105 -0.54 7.85 -5.47
CA CYS A 105 -0.84 8.39 -4.13
C CYS A 105 -2.00 9.40 -4.19
N TRP A 106 -3.17 8.94 -4.61
CA TRP A 106 -4.39 9.76 -4.68
C TRP A 106 -5.00 9.99 -3.29
N ARG A 107 -5.54 11.20 -3.09
CA ARG A 107 -6.47 11.47 -1.99
C ARG A 107 -7.89 11.14 -2.45
N TYR A 108 -8.77 10.78 -1.52
CA TYR A 108 -10.21 10.80 -1.81
C TYR A 108 -10.68 12.24 -2.06
N LEU A 109 -11.79 12.39 -2.75
CA LEU A 109 -12.47 13.67 -2.90
C LEU A 109 -13.46 13.90 -1.75
N PRO A 110 -13.78 15.15 -1.38
CA PRO A 110 -14.82 15.47 -0.41
C PRO A 110 -16.16 14.75 -0.62
N ASN A 111 -16.58 14.57 -1.87
CA ASN A 111 -17.83 13.88 -2.19
C ASN A 111 -17.75 12.36 -1.98
N ASP A 112 -16.57 11.75 -2.02
CA ASP A 112 -16.38 10.32 -1.73
C ASP A 112 -16.68 10.00 -0.26
N MET A 113 -16.62 11.01 0.61
CA MET A 113 -17.02 10.87 2.01
C MET A 113 -18.55 10.82 2.19
N LYS A 114 -19.33 11.20 1.15
CA LYS A 114 -20.78 11.44 1.23
C LYS A 114 -21.59 10.76 0.12
N LEU A 115 -21.19 9.55 -0.27
CA LEU A 115 -21.82 8.83 -1.39
C LEU A 115 -23.34 8.64 -1.20
N LYS A 116 -23.79 8.31 0.01
CA LYS A 116 -25.21 8.05 0.29
C LYS A 116 -25.99 9.35 0.35
N SER A 117 -25.47 10.35 1.04
CA SER A 117 -26.15 11.65 1.20
C SER A 117 -26.23 12.43 -0.12
N LEU A 118 -25.19 12.41 -0.96
CA LEU A 118 -25.15 13.19 -2.21
C LEU A 118 -25.73 12.44 -3.40
N TYR A 119 -25.51 11.12 -3.48
CA TYR A 119 -25.82 10.33 -4.68
C TYR A 119 -26.81 9.18 -4.43
N GLY A 120 -27.28 8.98 -3.19
CA GLY A 120 -28.25 7.94 -2.86
C GLY A 120 -27.71 6.50 -2.88
N VAL A 121 -26.43 6.31 -3.18
CA VAL A 121 -25.75 5.00 -3.32
C VAL A 121 -24.70 4.77 -2.24
N GLY A 122 -24.25 3.53 -2.06
CA GLY A 122 -23.18 3.22 -1.12
C GLY A 122 -23.50 3.63 0.33
N ARG A 123 -22.48 4.14 1.04
CA ARG A 123 -22.55 4.59 2.44
C ARG A 123 -21.72 5.85 2.60
N ASP A 124 -22.12 6.70 3.55
CA ASP A 124 -21.30 7.84 3.97
C ASP A 124 -20.22 7.39 4.95
N TRP A 125 -19.07 8.06 4.89
CA TRP A 125 -18.06 7.96 5.90
C TRP A 125 -18.55 8.63 7.19
N PRO A 126 -18.18 8.12 8.38
CA PRO A 126 -18.53 8.74 9.66
C PRO A 126 -17.65 9.97 9.99
N MET A 127 -16.96 10.54 9.00
CA MET A 127 -16.04 11.65 9.12
C MET A 127 -15.99 12.45 7.81
N GLU A 128 -15.58 13.70 7.91
CA GLU A 128 -15.45 14.63 6.78
C GLU A 128 -14.05 14.59 6.17
N TYR A 129 -13.92 15.02 4.91
CA TYR A 129 -12.62 15.11 4.25
C TYR A 129 -11.62 16.01 5.01
N SER A 130 -12.10 17.11 5.61
CA SER A 130 -11.27 18.02 6.40
C SER A 130 -10.67 17.38 7.65
N GLU A 131 -11.26 16.30 8.17
CA GLU A 131 -10.70 15.54 9.30
C GLU A 131 -9.55 14.63 8.84
N LEU A 132 -9.62 14.12 7.60
CA LEU A 132 -8.61 13.23 7.03
C LEU A 132 -7.47 14.00 6.34
N GLU A 133 -7.73 15.22 5.84
CA GLU A 133 -6.76 16.06 5.12
C GLU A 133 -5.40 16.19 5.82
N PRO A 134 -5.33 16.47 7.14
CA PRO A 134 -4.03 16.58 7.82
C PRO A 134 -3.25 15.27 7.86
N TYR A 135 -3.94 14.12 7.80
CA TYR A 135 -3.31 12.81 7.75
C TYR A 135 -2.87 12.43 6.34
N TYR A 136 -3.60 12.86 5.30
CA TYR A 136 -3.11 12.77 3.92
C TYR A 136 -1.80 13.53 3.76
N GLN A 137 -1.73 14.76 4.28
CA GLN A 137 -0.49 15.55 4.22
C GLN A 137 0.68 14.84 4.93
N LYS A 138 0.46 14.29 6.13
CA LYS A 138 1.48 13.51 6.85
C LYS A 138 1.91 12.26 6.08
N ALA A 139 0.96 11.57 5.44
CA ALA A 139 1.26 10.39 4.63
C ALA A 139 2.10 10.77 3.39
N GLU A 140 1.76 11.85 2.70
CA GLU A 140 2.52 12.34 1.56
C GLU A 140 3.95 12.73 1.95
N GLU A 141 4.13 13.44 3.06
CA GLU A 141 5.43 13.77 3.63
C GLU A 141 6.24 12.51 4.00
N ALA A 142 5.60 11.50 4.62
CA ALA A 142 6.26 10.26 4.99
C ALA A 142 6.65 9.38 3.79
N LEU A 143 5.84 9.39 2.72
CA LEU A 143 6.10 8.63 1.50
C LEU A 143 7.02 9.38 0.53
N GLY A 144 7.22 10.68 0.73
CA GLY A 144 7.84 11.58 -0.25
C GLY A 144 7.06 11.54 -1.56
N VAL A 145 5.86 12.12 -1.53
CA VAL A 145 4.99 12.22 -2.70
C VAL A 145 5.36 13.45 -3.54
N CYS A 146 5.44 13.27 -4.85
CA CYS A 146 5.44 14.35 -5.84
C CYS A 146 4.03 14.57 -6.37
N GLY A 147 3.69 15.81 -6.75
CA GLY A 147 2.39 16.13 -7.32
C GLY A 147 2.26 17.59 -7.71
N SER A 148 1.24 17.90 -8.51
CA SER A 148 0.90 19.28 -8.91
C SER A 148 -0.03 19.91 -7.89
N ASP A 149 0.35 21.07 -7.33
CA ASP A 149 -0.50 21.87 -6.44
C ASP A 149 -1.53 22.73 -7.19
N THR A 150 -1.54 22.69 -8.53
CA THR A 150 -2.47 23.48 -9.35
C THR A 150 -3.54 22.66 -10.05
N ASP A 151 -3.40 21.34 -10.06
CA ASP A 151 -4.28 20.45 -10.83
C ASP A 151 -5.60 20.15 -10.09
N ASP A 152 -6.69 20.07 -10.86
CA ASP A 152 -7.99 19.61 -10.39
C ASP A 152 -8.11 18.08 -10.53
N GLN A 153 -7.92 17.37 -9.41
CA GLN A 153 -8.02 15.91 -9.33
C GLN A 153 -9.45 15.37 -9.37
N SER A 154 -10.47 16.23 -9.50
CA SER A 154 -11.83 15.77 -9.82
C SER A 154 -12.08 15.52 -11.31
N GLY A 155 -11.13 15.91 -12.17
CA GLY A 155 -11.26 15.81 -13.63
C GLY A 155 -12.21 16.83 -14.25
N GLN A 156 -12.73 17.79 -13.48
CA GLN A 156 -13.70 18.79 -13.97
C GLN A 156 -13.06 20.02 -14.60
N GLY A 157 -11.71 20.08 -14.67
CA GLY A 157 -10.98 21.19 -15.27
C GLY A 157 -11.07 22.50 -14.46
N GLY A 158 -11.35 22.39 -13.16
CA GLY A 158 -11.43 23.51 -12.22
C GLY A 158 -10.07 23.95 -11.66
N SER A 159 -10.12 24.61 -10.51
CA SER A 159 -8.93 24.96 -9.71
C SER A 159 -8.41 23.75 -8.93
N ALA A 160 -7.21 23.89 -8.37
CA ALA A 160 -6.58 22.90 -7.49
C ALA A 160 -7.57 22.20 -6.54
N PHE A 161 -7.66 20.87 -6.65
CA PHE A 161 -8.60 20.04 -5.91
C PHE A 161 -8.08 18.61 -5.78
N PRO A 162 -8.33 17.87 -4.69
CA PRO A 162 -9.08 18.25 -3.49
C PRO A 162 -8.35 19.32 -2.65
N PRO A 163 -9.01 19.95 -1.65
CA PRO A 163 -8.38 20.99 -0.84
C PRO A 163 -7.15 20.48 -0.09
N ARG A 164 -6.06 21.27 -0.11
CA ARG A 164 -4.80 20.93 0.55
C ARG A 164 -4.40 22.07 1.49
N SER A 165 -4.02 21.74 2.72
CA SER A 165 -3.52 22.73 3.68
C SER A 165 -2.05 23.10 3.46
N LYS A 166 -1.31 22.24 2.76
CA LYS A 166 0.10 22.41 2.40
C LYS A 166 0.38 21.87 0.99
N PRO A 167 1.44 22.37 0.34
CA PRO A 167 1.88 21.84 -0.95
C PRO A 167 2.36 20.40 -0.85
N TYR A 168 2.49 19.73 -2.00
CA TYR A 168 3.19 18.45 -2.08
C TYR A 168 4.64 18.56 -1.57
N PRO A 169 5.21 17.51 -0.95
CA PRO A 169 6.61 17.49 -0.50
C PRO A 169 7.64 17.67 -1.63
N MET A 170 7.25 17.34 -2.86
CA MET A 170 8.08 17.42 -4.05
C MET A 170 7.28 17.87 -5.27
N GLU A 171 7.96 18.57 -6.17
CA GLU A 171 7.44 18.96 -7.49
C GLU A 171 7.17 17.71 -8.36
N PRO A 172 6.21 17.80 -9.31
CA PRO A 172 5.85 16.70 -10.19
C PRO A 172 7.01 16.29 -11.11
N GLU A 173 7.01 15.03 -11.59
CA GLU A 173 7.95 14.62 -12.64
C GLU A 173 7.72 15.41 -13.94
N GLY A 174 8.79 15.54 -14.75
CA GLY A 174 8.65 16.07 -16.10
C GLY A 174 7.74 15.22 -16.98
N GLU A 175 6.87 15.89 -17.75
CA GLU A 175 5.95 15.25 -18.68
C GLU A 175 6.73 14.51 -19.79
N THR A 176 6.39 13.24 -20.03
CA THR A 176 6.93 12.51 -21.19
C THR A 176 6.33 12.99 -22.50
N TYR A 177 7.01 12.68 -23.61
CA TYR A 177 6.49 12.97 -24.95
C TYR A 177 5.09 12.37 -25.17
N LEU A 178 4.88 11.11 -24.77
CA LEU A 178 3.56 10.46 -24.83
C LEU A 178 2.50 11.28 -24.12
N PHE A 179 2.76 11.69 -22.88
CA PHE A 179 1.81 12.44 -22.06
C PHE A 179 1.48 13.81 -22.69
N GLN A 180 2.51 14.55 -23.13
CA GLN A 180 2.33 15.82 -23.84
C GLN A 180 1.47 15.67 -25.11
N ARG A 181 1.71 14.61 -25.89
CA ARG A 181 0.95 14.34 -27.12
C ARG A 181 -0.50 13.99 -26.84
N LEU A 182 -0.76 13.06 -25.90
CA LEU A 182 -2.12 12.71 -25.49
C LEU A 182 -2.90 13.93 -25.00
N LYS A 183 -2.30 14.70 -24.09
CA LYS A 183 -2.86 15.97 -23.60
C LYS A 183 -3.22 16.91 -24.75
N SER A 184 -2.27 17.19 -25.66
CA SER A 184 -2.52 18.08 -26.81
C SER A 184 -3.62 17.62 -27.78
N ARG A 185 -3.76 16.30 -28.00
CA ARG A 185 -4.73 15.75 -28.95
C ARG A 185 -6.13 15.60 -28.35
N LEU A 186 -6.22 15.39 -27.04
CA LEU A 186 -7.47 15.09 -26.36
C LEU A 186 -8.07 16.29 -25.63
N SER A 187 -7.26 17.27 -25.21
CA SER A 187 -7.80 18.49 -24.60
C SER A 187 -8.81 19.28 -25.46
N PRO A 188 -8.67 19.36 -26.80
CA PRO A 188 -9.71 19.98 -27.65
C PRO A 188 -11.08 19.27 -27.60
N ALA A 189 -11.10 18.00 -27.20
CA ALA A 189 -12.34 17.22 -27.00
C ALA A 189 -12.89 17.33 -25.57
N GLY A 190 -12.32 18.19 -24.72
CA GLY A 190 -12.78 18.42 -23.35
C GLY A 190 -12.15 17.50 -22.29
N TYR A 191 -11.10 16.75 -22.64
CA TYR A 191 -10.38 15.92 -21.66
C TYR A 191 -9.33 16.73 -20.89
N HIS A 192 -9.37 16.63 -19.56
CA HIS A 192 -8.51 17.33 -18.61
C HIS A 192 -7.41 16.41 -18.07
N PHE A 193 -6.22 16.52 -18.65
CA PHE A 193 -5.06 15.75 -18.24
C PHE A 193 -4.35 16.41 -17.06
N ILE A 194 -4.19 15.65 -15.99
CA ILE A 194 -3.48 16.07 -14.79
C ILE A 194 -2.30 15.15 -14.49
N HIS A 195 -1.38 15.66 -13.69
CA HIS A 195 -0.28 14.87 -13.15
C HIS A 195 -0.80 13.93 -12.07
N GLU A 196 -0.41 12.65 -12.13
CA GLU A 196 -0.73 11.69 -11.07
C GLU A 196 0.19 11.94 -9.86
N PRO A 197 -0.34 12.21 -8.66
CA PRO A 197 0.50 12.28 -7.48
C PRO A 197 1.12 10.91 -7.19
N ASN A 198 2.43 10.85 -7.00
CA ASN A 198 3.15 9.58 -6.89
C ASN A 198 4.19 9.59 -5.75
N GLY A 199 4.37 8.47 -5.05
CA GLY A 199 5.37 8.28 -4.00
C GLY A 199 6.81 8.18 -4.54
N ARG A 200 7.16 8.99 -5.54
CA ARG A 200 8.39 8.93 -6.30
C ARG A 200 9.25 10.16 -6.09
N ALA A 201 10.52 9.92 -5.79
CA ALA A 201 11.48 10.97 -5.55
C ALA A 201 11.85 11.70 -6.86
N THR A 202 11.54 13.00 -6.98
CA THR A 202 12.06 13.88 -8.05
C THR A 202 13.39 14.54 -7.70
N ARG A 203 13.73 14.54 -6.41
CA ARG A 203 15.03 14.88 -5.83
C ARG A 203 15.35 13.88 -4.73
N THR A 204 16.57 13.85 -4.22
CA THR A 204 16.89 12.99 -3.06
C THR A 204 15.91 13.30 -1.90
N TYR A 205 15.27 12.25 -1.39
CA TYR A 205 14.27 12.37 -0.33
C TYR A 205 14.37 11.16 0.59
N ASP A 206 14.61 11.40 1.88
CA ASP A 206 14.64 10.35 2.91
C ASP A 206 15.58 9.17 2.55
N GLY A 207 16.81 9.53 2.16
CA GLY A 207 17.83 8.56 1.74
C GLY A 207 17.55 7.84 0.41
N ARG A 208 16.46 8.15 -0.30
CA ARG A 208 16.17 7.61 -1.63
C ARG A 208 16.72 8.54 -2.73
N PRO A 209 17.30 7.99 -3.81
CA PRO A 209 17.75 8.78 -4.96
C PRO A 209 16.55 9.26 -5.78
N ALA A 210 16.76 10.30 -6.59
CA ALA A 210 15.79 10.73 -7.59
C ALA A 210 15.53 9.64 -8.65
N CYS A 211 14.33 9.63 -9.23
CA CYS A 211 13.95 8.71 -10.29
C CYS A 211 14.86 8.85 -11.52
N SER A 212 15.41 7.73 -11.97
CA SER A 212 16.23 7.67 -13.20
C SER A 212 15.47 7.09 -14.41
N GLY A 213 14.13 7.01 -14.35
CA GLY A 213 13.32 6.60 -15.49
C GLY A 213 13.48 5.14 -15.94
N ASN A 214 13.74 4.22 -15.00
CA ASN A 214 13.91 2.79 -15.28
C ASN A 214 12.70 2.11 -15.96
N ASN A 215 11.54 2.77 -15.98
CA ASN A 215 10.27 2.23 -16.47
C ASN A 215 9.91 0.83 -15.93
N ASN A 216 10.32 0.55 -14.69
CA ASN A 216 10.12 -0.71 -14.01
C ASN A 216 9.56 -0.47 -12.60
N CYS A 217 8.59 0.44 -12.48
CA CYS A 217 7.96 0.77 -11.20
C CYS A 217 7.28 -0.46 -10.61
N MET A 218 6.52 -1.16 -11.46
CA MET A 218 6.05 -2.52 -11.23
C MET A 218 6.90 -3.47 -12.09
N PRO A 219 7.35 -4.61 -11.57
CA PRO A 219 7.16 -5.08 -10.21
C PRO A 219 8.21 -4.58 -9.20
N VAL A 220 9.32 -3.96 -9.61
CA VAL A 220 10.35 -3.54 -8.65
C VAL A 220 11.20 -2.39 -9.19
N CYS A 221 11.21 -1.26 -8.47
CA CYS A 221 12.13 -0.17 -8.77
C CYS A 221 13.57 -0.56 -8.38
N PRO A 222 14.54 -0.60 -9.31
CA PRO A 222 15.87 -1.14 -9.03
C PRO A 222 16.68 -0.32 -8.02
N ILE A 223 16.45 0.98 -7.99
CA ILE A 223 17.22 1.94 -7.17
C ILE A 223 16.46 2.45 -5.94
N GLY A 224 15.21 1.99 -5.75
CA GLY A 224 14.37 2.45 -4.63
C GLY A 224 14.04 3.95 -4.67
N ALA A 225 13.90 4.53 -5.87
CA ALA A 225 13.49 5.93 -6.04
C ALA A 225 12.01 6.17 -5.73
N MET A 226 11.16 5.16 -5.97
CA MET A 226 9.77 5.16 -5.49
C MET A 226 9.68 4.48 -4.14
N TYR A 227 8.68 4.86 -3.37
CA TYR A 227 8.44 4.35 -2.03
C TYR A 227 8.07 2.87 -2.11
N SER A 228 8.55 2.11 -1.15
CA SER A 228 8.09 0.75 -0.84
C SER A 228 8.17 0.56 0.68
N GLY A 229 7.30 -0.28 1.22
CA GLY A 229 7.11 -0.43 2.67
C GLY A 229 8.33 -0.91 3.43
N ASP A 230 9.34 -1.50 2.75
CA ASP A 230 10.64 -1.84 3.34
C ASP A 230 11.33 -0.61 3.95
N LYS A 231 11.05 0.60 3.44
CA LYS A 231 11.57 1.85 4.01
C LYS A 231 11.01 2.13 5.40
N HIS A 232 9.69 2.04 5.58
CA HIS A 232 9.12 2.19 6.92
C HIS A 232 9.46 1.02 7.84
N ALA A 233 9.63 -0.20 7.32
CA ALA A 233 10.11 -1.32 8.13
C ALA A 233 11.50 -1.01 8.70
N GLN A 234 12.40 -0.50 7.84
CA GLN A 234 13.73 -0.05 8.27
C GLN A 234 13.64 1.12 9.27
N HIS A 235 12.80 2.13 9.04
CA HIS A 235 12.62 3.23 9.99
C HIS A 235 12.10 2.77 11.36
N ALA A 236 11.27 1.73 11.39
CA ALA A 236 10.78 1.17 12.63
C ALA A 236 11.89 0.46 13.39
N GLU A 237 12.70 -0.37 12.71
CA GLU A 237 13.90 -1.00 13.30
C GLU A 237 14.91 0.05 13.79
N ASP A 238 15.19 1.07 12.98
CA ASP A 238 16.09 2.19 13.35
C ASP A 238 15.57 2.97 14.57
N ALA A 239 14.25 3.01 14.76
CA ALA A 239 13.60 3.60 15.93
C ALA A 239 13.52 2.66 17.15
N GLY A 240 13.98 1.41 17.02
CA GLY A 240 14.03 0.43 18.12
C GLY A 240 12.90 -0.60 18.14
N ALA A 241 12.05 -0.67 17.10
CA ALA A 241 11.09 -1.76 16.98
C ALA A 241 11.79 -3.08 16.66
N ILE A 242 11.28 -4.19 17.20
CA ILE A 242 11.77 -5.54 16.91
C ILE A 242 10.93 -6.12 15.78
N LEU A 243 11.54 -6.35 14.61
CA LEU A 243 10.89 -7.01 13.49
C LEU A 243 11.16 -8.52 13.51
N MET A 244 10.11 -9.31 13.66
CA MET A 244 10.14 -10.77 13.63
C MET A 244 9.57 -11.27 12.30
N THR A 245 10.42 -11.84 11.45
CA THR A 245 10.02 -12.57 10.24
C THR A 245 9.66 -14.02 10.58
N ASP A 246 9.15 -14.77 9.60
CA ASP A 246 8.73 -16.17 9.79
C ASP A 246 7.76 -16.33 10.99
N SER A 247 6.85 -15.36 11.11
CA SER A 247 5.97 -15.17 12.27
C SER A 247 4.52 -15.04 11.81
N THR A 248 3.94 -16.13 11.30
CA THR A 248 2.56 -16.15 10.82
C THR A 248 1.58 -16.12 11.99
N ALA A 249 0.95 -14.98 12.23
CA ALA A 249 -0.12 -14.85 13.20
C ALA A 249 -1.35 -15.67 12.76
N TRP A 250 -1.79 -16.59 13.60
CA TRP A 250 -2.92 -17.49 13.30
C TRP A 250 -4.06 -17.42 14.31
N LYS A 251 -3.87 -16.77 15.47
CA LYS A 251 -4.94 -16.52 16.43
C LYS A 251 -4.66 -15.30 17.29
N LEU A 252 -5.69 -14.49 17.50
CA LEU A 252 -5.76 -13.47 18.54
C LEU A 252 -6.57 -14.03 19.73
N GLU A 253 -6.00 -13.94 20.93
CA GLU A 253 -6.57 -14.49 22.16
C GLU A 253 -7.36 -13.42 22.90
N LYS A 254 -8.65 -13.70 23.13
CA LYS A 254 -9.55 -12.86 23.92
C LYS A 254 -9.47 -13.26 25.39
N GLY A 255 -9.28 -12.28 26.26
CA GLY A 255 -9.35 -12.44 27.72
C GLY A 255 -10.78 -12.36 28.26
N THR A 256 -10.92 -12.23 29.57
CA THR A 256 -12.21 -12.22 30.28
C THR A 256 -13.05 -10.96 30.06
N ASP A 257 -12.42 -9.86 29.64
CA ASP A 257 -13.06 -8.53 29.53
C ASP A 257 -13.25 -8.09 28.06
N ASP A 258 -13.38 -9.06 27.15
CA ASP A 258 -13.40 -8.86 25.69
C ASP A 258 -12.15 -8.16 25.11
N LYS A 259 -11.10 -7.99 25.92
CA LYS A 259 -9.81 -7.45 25.49
C LYS A 259 -8.95 -8.54 24.88
N ILE A 260 -8.18 -8.17 23.86
CA ILE A 260 -7.15 -9.03 23.31
C ILE A 260 -5.95 -9.02 24.25
N ILE A 261 -5.49 -10.21 24.66
CA ILE A 261 -4.40 -10.36 25.63
C ILE A 261 -3.14 -11.00 25.03
N ALA A 262 -3.27 -11.69 23.91
CA ALA A 262 -2.14 -12.31 23.22
C ALA A 262 -2.40 -12.50 21.72
N VAL A 263 -1.31 -12.68 20.97
CA VAL A 263 -1.30 -13.23 19.63
C VAL A 263 -0.51 -14.54 19.63
N HIS A 264 -1.01 -15.53 18.89
CA HIS A 264 -0.31 -16.78 18.61
C HIS A 264 0.26 -16.72 17.21
N VAL A 265 1.56 -16.94 17.11
CA VAL A 265 2.31 -17.02 15.85
C VAL A 265 2.85 -18.41 15.63
N ARG A 266 2.96 -18.81 14.37
CA ARG A 266 3.55 -20.07 13.94
C ARG A 266 4.66 -19.79 12.94
N SER A 267 5.83 -20.39 13.15
CA SER A 267 6.92 -20.34 12.18
C SER A 267 6.78 -21.39 11.08
N SER A 268 7.57 -21.25 10.01
CA SER A 268 7.74 -22.21 8.92
C SER A 268 8.10 -23.63 9.39
N LYS A 269 8.70 -23.74 10.58
CA LYS A 269 9.05 -25.02 11.23
C LYS A 269 7.93 -25.62 12.08
N GLY A 270 6.77 -24.97 12.11
CA GLY A 270 5.63 -25.40 12.93
C GLY A 270 5.76 -25.10 14.42
N ILE A 271 6.66 -24.18 14.80
CA ILE A 271 6.85 -23.80 16.21
C ILE A 271 5.84 -22.70 16.54
N ASP A 272 4.99 -22.96 17.52
CA ASP A 272 4.01 -22.00 18.04
C ASP A 272 4.62 -21.15 19.16
N THR A 273 4.40 -19.84 19.10
CA THR A 273 4.81 -18.87 20.13
C THR A 273 3.63 -17.97 20.49
N ARG A 274 3.43 -17.75 21.79
CA ARG A 274 2.41 -16.85 22.32
C ARG A 274 3.09 -15.55 22.79
N LEU A 275 2.63 -14.41 22.26
CA LEU A 275 3.16 -13.09 22.59
C LEU A 275 2.06 -12.19 23.15
N THR A 276 2.39 -11.41 24.16
CA THR A 276 1.50 -10.56 24.94
C THR A 276 1.85 -9.09 24.76
N ALA A 277 0.83 -8.23 24.70
CA ALA A 277 1.00 -6.78 24.61
C ALA A 277 -0.17 -6.02 25.23
N LYS A 278 0.04 -4.72 25.49
CA LYS A 278 -1.05 -3.83 25.93
C LYS A 278 -1.99 -3.48 24.78
N TYR A 279 -1.45 -3.34 23.58
CA TYR A 279 -2.20 -3.01 22.38
C TYR A 279 -1.77 -3.87 21.18
N PHE A 280 -2.72 -4.15 20.30
CA PHE A 280 -2.50 -4.89 19.06
C PHE A 280 -2.99 -4.06 17.87
N ILE A 281 -2.18 -4.00 16.82
CA ILE A 281 -2.54 -3.37 15.54
C ILE A 281 -2.54 -4.47 14.47
N VAL A 282 -3.68 -4.74 13.85
CA VAL A 282 -3.79 -5.72 12.77
C VAL A 282 -3.66 -5.00 11.42
N ALA A 283 -2.55 -5.24 10.72
CA ALA A 283 -2.18 -4.59 9.45
C ALA A 283 -1.82 -5.64 8.37
N ALA A 284 -2.54 -6.77 8.36
CA ALA A 284 -2.30 -7.91 7.48
C ALA A 284 -3.10 -7.82 6.16
N HIS A 285 -3.14 -6.63 5.54
CA HIS A 285 -3.88 -6.32 4.29
C HIS A 285 -5.38 -6.73 4.27
N GLY A 286 -6.07 -6.48 3.15
CA GLY A 286 -7.54 -6.58 3.05
C GLY A 286 -8.14 -8.00 3.08
N LEU A 287 -7.31 -9.05 3.00
CA LEU A 287 -7.75 -10.45 3.01
C LEU A 287 -7.31 -11.18 4.28
N GLU A 288 -6.05 -11.02 4.72
CA GLU A 288 -5.57 -11.74 5.92
C GLU A 288 -5.99 -11.06 7.22
N THR A 289 -6.24 -9.74 7.21
CA THR A 289 -6.86 -9.07 8.37
C THR A 289 -8.22 -9.69 8.71
N PRO A 290 -9.23 -9.69 7.81
CA PRO A 290 -10.51 -10.32 8.15
C PRO A 290 -10.39 -11.82 8.39
N LYS A 291 -9.51 -12.55 7.68
CA LYS A 291 -9.26 -13.97 7.96
C LYS A 291 -8.82 -14.18 9.41
N LEU A 292 -7.80 -13.45 9.87
CA LEU A 292 -7.28 -13.56 11.23
C LEU A 292 -8.35 -13.21 12.27
N LEU A 293 -9.14 -12.16 12.04
CA LEU A 293 -10.23 -11.78 12.95
C LEU A 293 -11.32 -12.87 13.03
N LEU A 294 -11.71 -13.45 11.89
CA LEU A 294 -12.74 -14.50 11.82
C LEU A 294 -12.29 -15.81 12.47
N ILE A 295 -11.10 -16.31 12.16
CA ILE A 295 -10.58 -17.55 12.77
C ILE A 295 -10.32 -17.41 14.28
N SER A 296 -10.17 -16.17 14.75
CA SER A 296 -10.00 -15.85 16.17
C SER A 296 -11.31 -15.57 16.91
N ASP A 297 -12.44 -15.54 16.20
CA ASP A 297 -13.76 -15.17 16.74
C ASP A 297 -13.77 -13.80 17.48
N ILE A 298 -13.21 -12.77 16.82
CA ILE A 298 -13.12 -11.41 17.38
C ILE A 298 -13.64 -10.35 16.41
N ALA A 299 -14.09 -9.23 16.99
CA ALA A 299 -14.53 -8.02 16.28
C ALA A 299 -15.69 -8.19 15.28
N ASN A 300 -16.37 -9.35 15.25
CA ASN A 300 -17.44 -9.63 14.28
C ASN A 300 -18.88 -9.56 14.85
N SER A 301 -19.12 -8.82 15.93
CA SER A 301 -20.49 -8.64 16.48
C SER A 301 -21.45 -7.95 15.49
N SER A 302 -20.92 -7.24 14.50
CA SER A 302 -21.69 -6.57 13.44
C SER A 302 -21.95 -7.45 12.20
N ASP A 303 -21.38 -8.66 12.16
CA ASP A 303 -21.32 -9.51 10.96
C ASP A 303 -20.74 -8.79 9.72
N ARG A 304 -19.80 -7.86 9.93
CA ARG A 304 -19.17 -7.10 8.82
C ARG A 304 -17.73 -7.51 8.53
N VAL A 305 -17.08 -8.29 9.39
CA VAL A 305 -15.71 -8.75 9.13
C VAL A 305 -15.71 -9.66 7.91
N GLY A 306 -14.87 -9.35 6.92
CA GLY A 306 -14.82 -10.06 5.65
C GLY A 306 -15.91 -9.68 4.63
N ARG A 307 -16.85 -8.80 5.00
CA ARG A 307 -17.87 -8.26 4.07
C ARG A 307 -17.46 -6.90 3.53
N ASN A 308 -18.19 -6.44 2.50
CA ASN A 308 -17.96 -5.17 1.81
C ASN A 308 -16.56 -5.12 1.15
N LEU A 309 -16.07 -6.28 0.68
CA LEU A 309 -14.89 -6.36 -0.16
C LEU A 309 -15.10 -5.51 -1.41
N MET A 310 -14.17 -4.59 -1.66
CA MET A 310 -14.18 -3.69 -2.81
C MET A 310 -12.80 -3.70 -3.46
N ASP A 311 -12.79 -3.54 -4.77
CA ASP A 311 -11.62 -3.30 -5.60
C ASP A 311 -12.05 -2.46 -6.81
N HIS A 312 -11.11 -2.00 -7.63
CA HIS A 312 -11.40 -1.21 -8.82
C HIS A 312 -11.54 -2.13 -10.03
N THR A 313 -12.75 -2.20 -10.61
CA THR A 313 -12.95 -2.88 -11.90
C THR A 313 -12.25 -2.09 -13.00
N GLY A 314 -11.14 -2.63 -13.51
CA GLY A 314 -10.38 -2.02 -14.59
C GLY A 314 -10.96 -2.35 -15.97
N MET A 315 -11.12 -1.33 -16.82
CA MET A 315 -11.34 -1.48 -18.25
C MET A 315 -10.15 -0.87 -18.99
N GLY A 316 -9.70 -1.54 -20.06
CA GLY A 316 -8.56 -1.10 -20.86
C GLY A 316 -8.89 -1.09 -22.34
N LEU A 317 -8.31 -0.13 -23.06
CA LEU A 317 -8.29 -0.06 -24.52
C LEU A 317 -6.85 -0.08 -25.00
N GLN A 318 -6.58 -0.84 -26.06
CA GLN A 318 -5.30 -0.83 -26.76
C GLN A 318 -5.54 -0.46 -28.22
N PHE A 319 -4.68 0.40 -28.76
CA PHE A 319 -4.72 0.81 -30.16
C PHE A 319 -3.32 1.17 -30.65
N LEU A 320 -3.15 1.20 -31.97
CA LEU A 320 -1.97 1.76 -32.61
C LEU A 320 -2.29 3.20 -33.01
N ALA A 321 -1.46 4.16 -32.57
CA ALA A 321 -1.61 5.56 -32.94
C ALA A 321 -1.18 5.81 -34.40
N ASP A 322 -1.64 6.93 -34.95
CA ASP A 322 -1.26 7.44 -36.29
C ASP A 322 0.17 8.02 -36.31
N GLU A 323 0.80 8.18 -35.14
CA GLU A 323 2.14 8.71 -34.96
C GLU A 323 2.95 7.91 -33.93
N PRO A 324 4.29 7.87 -34.01
CA PRO A 324 5.13 7.27 -32.98
C PRO A 324 5.01 8.03 -31.65
N LEU A 325 4.57 7.35 -30.58
CA LEU A 325 4.40 7.95 -29.24
C LEU A 325 5.47 7.57 -28.22
N TRP A 326 6.30 6.54 -28.53
CA TRP A 326 7.42 6.09 -27.70
C TRP A 326 7.08 5.87 -26.21
N PRO A 327 6.05 5.04 -25.88
CA PRO A 327 5.78 4.66 -24.49
C PRO A 327 6.99 3.96 -23.86
N GLY A 328 7.05 3.96 -22.53
CA GLY A 328 8.13 3.29 -21.79
C GLY A 328 9.32 4.18 -21.43
N ARG A 329 9.18 5.51 -21.53
CA ARG A 329 10.19 6.49 -21.11
C ARG A 329 9.78 7.08 -19.77
N GLY A 330 10.67 7.08 -18.78
CA GLY A 330 10.36 7.64 -17.46
C GLY A 330 9.59 6.67 -16.55
N ALA A 331 8.69 7.20 -15.73
CA ALA A 331 7.84 6.38 -14.85
C ALA A 331 6.81 5.57 -15.65
N VAL A 332 6.35 4.45 -15.09
CA VAL A 332 5.30 3.61 -15.70
C VAL A 332 3.94 4.33 -15.67
N GLN A 333 3.69 5.13 -14.64
CA GLN A 333 2.53 6.02 -14.50
C GLN A 333 3.03 7.44 -14.22
N GLN A 334 2.46 8.43 -14.91
CA GLN A 334 2.78 9.85 -14.77
C GLN A 334 1.54 10.74 -14.62
N GLY A 335 0.37 10.25 -15.00
CA GLY A 335 -0.83 11.06 -15.13
C GLY A 335 -1.84 10.41 -16.06
N GLY A 336 -3.06 10.93 -16.03
CA GLY A 336 -4.17 10.47 -16.85
C GLY A 336 -5.23 11.54 -16.95
N ASN A 337 -6.21 11.31 -17.82
CA ASN A 337 -7.47 12.01 -17.72
C ASN A 337 -8.30 11.31 -16.64
N ILE A 338 -8.89 12.07 -15.71
CA ILE A 338 -9.88 11.57 -14.74
C ILE A 338 -11.27 11.65 -15.37
#